data_AF-A0A2D2M6G4-F1
#
_entry.id   AF-A0A2D2M6G4-F1
#
_cell.length_a   1.000
_cell.length_b   1.000
_cell.length_c   1.000
_cell.angle_alpha   90.00
_cell.angle_beta   90.00
_cell.angle_gamma   90.00
#
_symmetry.space_group_name_H-M   'P 1'
#
loop_
_entity.id
_entity.type
_entity.pdbx_description
1 polymer ?
#
loop_
_entity_poly.entity_id
_entity_poly.type
_entity_poly.pdbx_seq_one_letter_code
_entity_poly.pdbx_strand_id
1 'polypeptide(L)'
;MAKISDSLAGSKNALAFLDMLAWSEGTSTSKYTRNDGYDVIVGGLNSPNTFTSYAGHPGVLVTVNTKGLKSTAAGRYQQLQRYWPHYRDLLKLPDFGPVSQDKLALQLIKERGALADVHAGRIEVAISKCRNIWASLPGAGYGQHERKLDDLIAHYIAAGGRLA
;
A
#
# COMPACT_ATOMS: atom_id res chain seq x y z
N MET A 1 -10.24 4.21 5.12
CA MET A 1 -10.03 2.87 5.68
C MET A 1 -10.05 1.82 4.58
N ALA A 2 -9.33 0.73 4.80
CA ALA A 2 -9.32 -0.48 3.99
C ALA A 2 -10.76 -0.94 3.67
N LYS A 3 -11.00 -1.46 2.46
CA LYS A 3 -12.34 -1.83 1.97
C LYS A 3 -12.63 -3.32 2.10
N ILE A 4 -11.61 -4.14 2.30
CA ILE A 4 -11.75 -5.55 2.69
C ILE A 4 -12.33 -5.67 4.10
N SER A 5 -13.17 -6.69 4.35
CA SER A 5 -13.72 -6.94 5.68
C SER A 5 -12.63 -7.44 6.65
N ASP A 6 -12.87 -7.27 7.96
CA ASP A 6 -12.01 -7.81 9.01
C ASP A 6 -11.90 -9.34 8.94
N SER A 7 -13.00 -10.03 8.61
CA SER A 7 -13.06 -11.48 8.43
C SER A 7 -12.15 -11.97 7.29
N LEU A 8 -12.10 -11.23 6.18
CA LEU A 8 -11.22 -11.57 5.06
C LEU A 8 -9.78 -11.11 5.29
N ALA A 9 -9.58 -10.01 6.02
CA ALA A 9 -8.25 -9.54 6.40
C ALA A 9 -7.62 -10.35 7.55
N GLY A 10 -8.42 -11.14 8.27
CA GLY A 10 -7.99 -11.98 9.40
C GLY A 10 -7.88 -11.25 10.75
N SER A 11 -7.90 -9.92 10.78
CA SER A 11 -7.90 -9.14 12.02
C SER A 11 -8.16 -7.64 11.76
N LYS A 12 -8.59 -6.91 12.79
CA LYS A 12 -8.59 -5.43 12.77
C LYS A 12 -7.18 -4.84 12.63
N ASN A 13 -6.18 -5.53 13.19
CA ASN A 13 -4.78 -5.14 13.03
C ASN A 13 -4.33 -5.17 11.57
N ALA A 14 -4.84 -6.09 10.75
CA ALA A 14 -4.55 -6.11 9.32
C ALA A 14 -5.15 -4.91 8.58
N LEU A 15 -6.39 -4.52 8.92
CA LEU A 15 -7.01 -3.31 8.36
C LEU A 15 -6.23 -2.05 8.75
N ALA A 16 -5.84 -1.92 10.01
CA ALA A 16 -5.05 -0.80 10.50
C ALA A 16 -3.65 -0.74 9.85
N PHE A 17 -3.04 -1.89 9.57
CA PHE A 17 -1.76 -1.95 8.85
C PHE A 17 -1.90 -1.48 7.40
N LEU A 18 -2.97 -1.87 6.70
CA LEU A 18 -3.28 -1.36 5.37
C LEU A 18 -3.51 0.16 5.37
N ASP A 19 -4.23 0.69 6.37
CA ASP A 19 -4.44 2.14 6.51
C ASP A 19 -3.14 2.91 6.75
N MET A 20 -2.25 2.36 7.59
CA MET A 20 -0.91 2.89 7.79
C MET A 20 -0.09 2.87 6.49
N LEU A 21 -0.13 1.79 5.70
CA LEU A 21 0.56 1.74 4.40
C LEU A 21 0.06 2.79 3.42
N ALA A 22 -1.26 2.99 3.35
CA ALA A 22 -1.87 4.01 2.49
C ALA A 22 -1.40 5.43 2.84
N TRP A 23 -1.30 5.72 4.14
CA TRP A 23 -0.73 6.98 4.62
C TRP A 23 0.77 7.09 4.33
N SER A 24 1.51 6.01 4.57
CA SER A 24 2.96 5.95 4.37
C SER A 24 3.33 6.29 2.92
N GLU A 25 2.66 5.64 1.97
CA GLU A 25 2.79 5.88 0.52
C GLU A 25 2.18 7.21 0.05
N GLY A 26 1.52 7.96 0.95
CA GLY A 26 0.94 9.28 0.67
C GLY A 26 -0.32 9.25 -0.19
N THR A 27 -0.94 8.09 -0.38
CA THR A 27 -2.09 7.92 -1.27
C THR A 27 -3.39 8.35 -0.58
N SER A 28 -3.61 7.94 0.67
CA SER A 28 -4.82 8.31 1.44
C SER A 28 -4.86 9.78 1.82
N THR A 29 -3.71 10.46 1.84
CA THR A 29 -3.60 11.90 2.12
C THR A 29 -3.58 12.76 0.86
N SER A 30 -3.64 12.17 -0.34
CA SER A 30 -3.66 12.94 -1.58
C SER A 30 -4.94 13.76 -1.67
N LYS A 31 -4.84 15.09 -1.82
CA LYS A 31 -6.02 15.95 -2.03
C LYS A 31 -6.77 15.68 -3.34
N TYR A 32 -6.18 14.91 -4.24
CA TYR A 32 -6.75 14.57 -5.54
C TYR A 32 -7.45 13.21 -5.55
N THR A 33 -7.25 12.38 -4.51
CA THR A 33 -7.97 11.11 -4.42
C THR A 33 -9.47 11.37 -4.25
N ARG A 34 -10.27 10.61 -4.98
CA ARG A 34 -11.73 10.54 -4.81
C ARG A 34 -12.16 9.24 -4.13
N ASN A 35 -11.20 8.39 -3.79
CA ASN A 35 -11.44 7.09 -3.21
C ASN A 35 -10.30 6.68 -2.26
N ASP A 36 -10.00 7.50 -1.24
CA ASP A 36 -9.10 7.15 -0.13
C ASP A 36 -7.76 6.51 -0.54
N GLY A 37 -7.15 7.03 -1.60
CA GLY A 37 -5.88 6.58 -2.17
C GLY A 37 -5.96 5.48 -3.22
N TYR A 38 -7.09 4.77 -3.36
CA TYR A 38 -7.23 3.64 -4.30
C TYR A 38 -7.13 4.02 -5.78
N ASP A 39 -7.31 5.30 -6.12
CA ASP A 39 -7.23 5.85 -7.47
C ASP A 39 -5.91 6.58 -7.76
N VAL A 40 -4.95 6.61 -6.83
CA VAL A 40 -3.73 7.42 -6.98
C VAL A 40 -2.72 6.73 -7.89
N ILE A 41 -2.18 7.47 -8.86
CA ILE A 41 -1.00 7.08 -9.64
C ILE A 41 0.22 7.82 -9.06
N VAL A 42 1.36 7.15 -9.04
CA VAL A 42 2.63 7.74 -8.61
C VAL A 42 2.96 9.03 -9.37
N GLY A 43 3.48 10.04 -8.67
CA GLY A 43 3.88 11.28 -9.33
C GLY A 43 4.56 12.33 -8.44
N GLY A 44 4.99 11.95 -7.23
CA GLY A 44 5.60 12.88 -6.27
C GLY A 44 4.58 13.65 -5.42
N LEU A 45 5.10 14.53 -4.55
CA LEU A 45 4.28 15.32 -3.62
C LEU A 45 3.34 16.24 -4.42
N ASN A 46 2.05 16.25 -4.06
CA ASN A 46 0.99 17.05 -4.73
C ASN A 46 0.74 16.71 -6.21
N SER A 47 1.08 15.49 -6.67
CA SER A 47 0.70 15.06 -8.02
C SER A 47 -0.83 14.92 -8.16
N PRO A 48 -1.43 15.45 -9.24
CA PRO A 48 -2.85 15.26 -9.53
C PRO A 48 -3.16 13.91 -10.20
N ASN A 49 -2.15 13.05 -10.40
CA ASN A 49 -2.29 11.83 -11.17
C ASN A 49 -3.21 10.84 -10.44
N THR A 50 -4.40 10.64 -10.98
CA THR A 50 -5.34 9.61 -10.56
C THR A 50 -5.92 8.87 -11.76
N PHE A 51 -6.55 7.73 -11.52
CA PHE A 51 -7.27 6.96 -12.53
C PHE A 51 -8.74 6.77 -12.16
N THR A 52 -9.60 6.59 -13.16
CA THR A 52 -11.07 6.51 -12.96
C THR A 52 -11.63 5.11 -13.19
N SER A 53 -10.92 4.25 -13.93
CA SER A 53 -11.36 2.88 -14.22
C SER A 53 -10.58 1.87 -13.38
N TYR A 54 -11.31 1.05 -12.64
CA TYR A 54 -10.75 -0.04 -11.85
C TYR A 54 -10.71 -1.37 -12.60
N ALA A 55 -11.08 -1.44 -13.89
CA ALA A 55 -11.13 -2.71 -14.65
C ALA A 55 -9.78 -3.46 -14.67
N GLY A 56 -8.67 -2.75 -14.49
CA GLY A 56 -7.34 -3.31 -14.30
C GLY A 56 -6.38 -2.25 -13.78
N HIS A 57 -5.15 -2.65 -13.47
CA HIS A 57 -4.12 -1.70 -13.09
C HIS A 57 -3.89 -0.70 -14.25
N PRO A 58 -3.80 0.63 -13.99
CA PRO A 58 -3.84 1.66 -15.03
C PRO A 58 -2.61 1.66 -15.95
N GLY A 59 -1.49 1.09 -15.51
CA GLY A 59 -0.30 0.88 -16.33
C GLY A 59 0.43 2.16 -16.76
N VAL A 60 0.06 3.31 -16.22
CA VAL A 60 0.64 4.61 -16.57
C VAL A 60 2.07 4.71 -16.06
N LEU A 61 3.03 4.92 -16.97
CA LEU A 61 4.44 5.09 -16.65
C LEU A 61 4.74 6.57 -16.39
N VAL A 62 5.15 6.90 -15.17
CA VAL A 62 5.42 8.28 -14.73
C VAL A 62 6.90 8.43 -14.35
N THR A 63 7.51 9.55 -14.73
CA THR A 63 8.84 9.93 -14.23
C THR A 63 8.70 10.56 -12.84
N VAL A 64 9.28 9.94 -11.81
CA VAL A 64 9.04 10.26 -10.40
C VAL A 64 10.15 11.07 -9.74
N ASN A 65 11.24 11.36 -10.46
CA ASN A 65 12.31 12.24 -9.99
C ASN A 65 13.02 12.94 -11.15
N THR A 66 13.83 13.94 -10.83
CA THR A 66 14.62 14.72 -11.81
C THR A 66 15.72 13.91 -12.49
N LYS A 67 16.08 12.73 -11.94
CA LYS A 67 17.08 11.81 -12.50
C LYS A 67 16.49 10.84 -13.54
N GLY A 68 15.20 10.95 -13.86
CA GLY A 68 14.56 10.12 -14.88
C GLY A 68 14.09 8.74 -14.38
N LEU A 69 14.01 8.51 -13.06
CA LEU A 69 13.42 7.28 -12.51
C LEU A 69 11.97 7.19 -12.95
N LYS A 70 11.57 6.05 -13.51
CA LYS A 70 10.20 5.80 -13.95
C LYS A 70 9.53 4.74 -13.07
N SER A 71 8.25 4.92 -12.79
CA SER A 71 7.45 3.98 -12.04
C SER A 71 6.05 3.87 -12.64
N THR A 72 5.47 2.68 -12.54
CA THR A 72 4.06 2.43 -12.87
C THR A 72 3.21 2.27 -11.61
N ALA A 73 3.72 2.64 -10.44
CA ALA A 73 3.00 2.46 -9.19
C ALA A 73 1.63 3.14 -9.20
N ALA A 74 0.60 2.38 -8.82
CA ALA A 74 -0.76 2.89 -8.71
C ALA A 74 -1.54 2.22 -7.59
N GLY A 75 -2.65 2.86 -7.24
CA GLY A 75 -3.53 2.43 -6.18
C GLY A 75 -3.03 2.79 -4.79
N ARG A 76 -3.83 2.41 -3.80
CA ARG A 76 -3.65 2.79 -2.39
C ARG A 76 -2.32 2.33 -1.82
N TYR A 77 -1.81 1.23 -2.35
CA TYR A 77 -0.56 0.59 -1.93
C TYR A 77 0.54 0.67 -2.98
N GLN A 78 0.41 1.57 -3.98
CA GLN A 78 1.43 1.86 -5.00
C GLN A 78 1.99 0.60 -5.70
N GLN A 79 1.09 -0.31 -6.07
CA GLN A 79 1.40 -1.59 -6.68
C GLN A 79 1.94 -1.37 -8.09
N LEU A 80 2.93 -2.16 -8.53
CA LEU A 80 3.54 -1.99 -9.85
C LEU A 80 2.83 -2.83 -10.91
N GLN A 81 2.55 -2.23 -12.08
CA GLN A 81 1.96 -2.90 -13.26
C GLN A 81 2.63 -4.25 -13.59
N ARG A 82 3.96 -4.35 -13.46
CA ARG A 82 4.70 -5.57 -13.83
C ARG A 82 4.30 -6.80 -13.01
N TYR A 83 3.80 -6.61 -11.78
CA TYR A 83 3.39 -7.68 -10.89
C TYR A 83 1.88 -7.93 -10.92
N TRP A 84 1.11 -6.96 -11.41
CA TRP A 84 -0.35 -7.04 -11.44
C TRP A 84 -0.88 -8.31 -12.12
N PRO A 85 -0.46 -8.68 -13.35
CA PRO A 85 -0.97 -9.89 -14.00
C PRO A 85 -0.79 -11.16 -13.17
N HIS A 86 0.39 -11.33 -12.55
CA HIS A 86 0.68 -12.48 -11.71
C HIS A 86 -0.28 -12.58 -10.52
N TYR A 87 -0.43 -11.50 -9.75
CA TYR A 87 -1.30 -11.52 -8.57
C TYR A 87 -2.79 -11.54 -8.92
N ARG A 88 -3.19 -10.91 -10.04
CA ARG A 88 -4.54 -11.03 -10.58
C ARG A 88 -4.90 -12.49 -10.80
N ASP A 89 -4.04 -13.24 -11.47
CA ASP A 89 -4.30 -14.63 -11.82
C ASP A 89 -4.19 -15.55 -10.58
N LEU A 90 -3.16 -15.34 -9.75
CA LEU A 90 -2.94 -16.10 -8.51
C LEU A 90 -4.11 -15.98 -7.53
N LEU A 91 -4.61 -14.76 -7.33
CA LEU A 91 -5.66 -14.46 -6.35
C LEU A 91 -7.06 -14.40 -6.96
N LYS A 92 -7.18 -14.66 -8.28
CA LYS A 92 -8.42 -14.55 -9.05
C LYS A 92 -9.12 -13.20 -8.84
N LEU A 93 -8.35 -12.11 -8.96
CA LEU A 93 -8.87 -10.77 -8.76
C LEU A 93 -9.69 -10.36 -10.00
N PRO A 94 -10.95 -9.94 -9.83
CA PRO A 94 -11.83 -9.60 -10.95
C PRO A 94 -11.46 -8.26 -11.60
N ASP A 95 -10.77 -7.40 -10.86
CA ASP A 95 -10.50 -6.00 -11.19
C ASP A 95 -9.30 -5.49 -10.38
N PHE A 96 -8.94 -4.22 -10.55
CA PHE A 96 -8.00 -3.50 -9.69
C PHE A 96 -8.72 -2.60 -8.67
N GLY A 97 -9.96 -2.93 -8.31
CA GLY A 97 -10.78 -2.19 -7.35
C GLY A 97 -10.23 -2.24 -5.92
N PRO A 98 -10.82 -1.48 -4.99
CA PRO A 98 -10.30 -1.37 -3.62
C PRO A 98 -10.06 -2.70 -2.91
N VAL A 99 -11.04 -3.62 -2.96
CA VAL A 99 -10.91 -4.94 -2.33
C VAL A 99 -9.82 -5.79 -3.00
N SER A 100 -9.65 -5.67 -4.33
CA SER A 100 -8.60 -6.38 -5.05
C SER A 100 -7.21 -5.85 -4.71
N GLN A 101 -7.07 -4.53 -4.56
CA GLN A 101 -5.83 -3.91 -4.08
C GLN A 101 -5.51 -4.34 -2.63
N ASP A 102 -6.50 -4.39 -1.74
CA ASP A 102 -6.33 -4.86 -0.35
C ASP A 102 -5.84 -6.32 -0.30
N LYS A 103 -6.50 -7.20 -1.06
CA LYS A 103 -6.11 -8.62 -1.16
C LYS A 103 -4.68 -8.76 -1.66
N LEU A 104 -4.30 -8.00 -2.69
CA LEU A 104 -2.94 -8.02 -3.21
C LEU A 104 -1.93 -7.54 -2.16
N ALA A 105 -2.23 -6.43 -1.45
CA ALA A 105 -1.36 -5.94 -0.38
C ALA A 105 -1.19 -6.95 0.76
N LEU A 106 -2.28 -7.59 1.21
CA LEU A 106 -2.22 -8.66 2.21
C LEU A 106 -1.43 -9.88 1.73
N GLN A 107 -1.54 -10.24 0.45
CA GLN A 107 -0.74 -11.32 -0.14
C GLN A 107 0.76 -10.97 -0.12
N LEU A 108 1.13 -9.74 -0.46
CA LEU A 108 2.52 -9.28 -0.35
C LEU A 108 3.02 -9.33 1.11
N ILE A 109 2.22 -8.87 2.07
CA ILE A 109 2.54 -8.95 3.51
C ILE A 109 2.74 -10.41 3.95
N LYS A 110 1.89 -11.32 3.44
CA LYS A 110 2.01 -12.76 3.70
C LYS A 110 3.30 -13.34 3.14
N GLU A 111 3.66 -13.02 1.90
CA GLU A 111 4.89 -13.47 1.24
C GLU A 111 6.17 -12.91 1.90
N ARG A 112 6.05 -11.77 2.59
CA ARG A 112 7.12 -11.24 3.46
C ARG A 112 7.20 -11.91 4.82
N GLY A 113 6.34 -12.89 5.12
CA GLY A 113 6.27 -13.54 6.43
C GLY A 113 5.87 -12.58 7.55
N ALA A 114 5.19 -11.48 7.22
CA ALA A 114 4.82 -10.42 8.14
C ALA A 114 3.36 -10.52 8.61
N LEU A 115 2.52 -11.28 7.90
CA LEU A 115 1.07 -11.32 8.20
C LEU A 115 0.76 -11.81 9.63
N ALA A 116 1.49 -12.81 10.11
CA ALA A 116 1.33 -13.29 11.49
C ALA A 116 1.76 -12.24 12.54
N ASP A 117 2.76 -11.42 12.23
CA ASP A 117 3.19 -10.31 13.09
C ASP A 117 2.16 -9.18 13.08
N VAL A 118 1.59 -8.87 11.92
CA VAL A 118 0.49 -7.91 11.80
C VAL A 118 -0.69 -8.35 12.65
N HIS A 119 -1.15 -9.60 12.52
CA HIS A 119 -2.26 -10.11 13.34
C HIS A 119 -1.97 -10.02 14.83
N ALA A 120 -0.74 -10.34 15.23
CA ALA A 120 -0.32 -10.30 16.62
C ALA A 120 0.03 -8.91 17.16
N GLY A 121 -0.05 -7.83 16.36
CA GLY A 121 0.29 -6.48 16.79
C GLY A 121 1.80 -6.19 16.88
N ARG A 122 2.67 -7.07 16.37
CA ARG A 122 4.13 -6.87 16.31
C ARG A 122 4.51 -5.99 15.11
N ILE A 123 4.04 -4.75 15.12
CA ILE A 123 4.03 -3.90 13.91
C ILE A 123 5.41 -3.43 13.48
N GLU A 124 6.33 -3.16 14.41
CA GLU A 124 7.71 -2.81 14.04
C GLU A 124 8.40 -3.93 13.25
N VAL A 125 8.19 -5.18 13.68
CA VAL A 125 8.69 -6.37 12.97
C VAL A 125 8.04 -6.49 11.59
N ALA A 126 6.72 -6.29 11.50
CA ALA A 126 6.00 -6.33 10.23
C ALA A 126 6.48 -5.25 9.25
N ILE A 127 6.66 -4.00 9.71
CA ILE A 127 7.22 -2.90 8.91
C ILE A 127 8.61 -3.28 8.39
N SER A 128 9.49 -3.74 9.28
CA SER A 128 10.85 -4.15 8.94
C SER A 128 10.88 -5.25 7.87
N LYS A 129 9.99 -6.24 7.95
CA LYS A 129 9.87 -7.32 6.96
C LYS A 129 9.33 -6.84 5.61
N CYS A 130 8.48 -5.82 5.60
CA CYS A 130 7.80 -5.28 4.42
C CYS A 130 8.55 -4.16 3.69
N ARG A 131 9.65 -3.62 4.27
CA ARG A 131 10.34 -2.43 3.74
C ARG A 131 10.84 -2.53 2.29
N ASN A 132 11.10 -3.73 1.79
CA ASN A 132 11.52 -3.94 0.40
C ASN A 132 10.35 -4.04 -0.60
N ILE A 133 9.12 -3.82 -0.15
CA ILE A 133 7.92 -3.76 -1.00
C ILE A 133 7.48 -2.31 -1.18
N TRP A 134 7.47 -1.54 -0.09
CA TRP A 134 7.01 -0.15 -0.05
C TRP A 134 8.17 0.79 0.24
N ALA A 135 8.49 1.66 -0.71
CA ALA A 135 9.65 2.54 -0.65
C ALA A 135 9.55 3.62 0.44
N SER A 136 8.34 3.90 0.93
CA SER A 136 8.12 4.84 2.03
C SER A 136 8.45 4.26 3.41
N LEU A 137 8.64 2.95 3.55
CA LEU A 137 8.94 2.34 4.85
C LEU A 137 10.42 2.54 5.23
N PRO A 138 10.74 2.63 6.54
CA PRO A 138 12.11 2.83 6.99
C PRO A 138 13.02 1.65 6.63
N GLY A 139 14.20 1.96 6.10
CA GLY A 139 15.21 1.00 5.64
C GLY A 139 14.88 0.33 4.31
N ALA A 140 14.00 0.92 3.49
CA ALA A 140 13.61 0.40 2.19
C ALA A 140 14.76 0.53 1.16
N GLY A 141 15.56 1.60 1.25
CA GLY A 141 16.80 1.74 0.48
C GLY A 141 16.61 2.13 -0.99
N TYR A 142 15.42 2.59 -1.38
CA TYR A 142 15.14 3.03 -2.76
C TYR A 142 15.69 4.42 -3.08
N GLY A 143 16.35 5.10 -2.14
CA GLY A 143 16.77 6.50 -2.29
C GLY A 143 15.58 7.47 -2.42
N GLN A 144 14.40 7.04 -1.97
CA GLN A 144 13.18 7.83 -1.87
C GLN A 144 12.98 8.28 -0.41
N HIS A 145 12.04 9.20 -0.17
CA HIS A 145 11.73 9.64 1.18
C HIS A 145 11.04 8.53 1.98
N GLU A 146 11.67 8.13 3.09
CA GLU A 146 11.14 7.15 4.03
C GLU A 146 10.46 7.86 5.22
N ARG A 147 9.40 7.24 5.76
CA ARG A 147 8.70 7.69 6.96
C ARG A 147 9.46 7.30 8.22
N LYS A 148 9.22 8.04 9.31
CA LYS A 148 9.70 7.67 10.64
C LYS A 148 8.86 6.52 11.20
N LEU A 149 9.51 5.61 11.93
CA LEU A 149 8.84 4.48 12.55
C LEU A 149 7.72 4.93 13.51
N ASP A 150 7.99 5.93 14.34
CA ASP A 150 7.01 6.46 15.31
C ASP A 150 5.75 7.00 14.63
N ASP A 151 5.91 7.70 13.49
CA ASP A 151 4.77 8.22 12.73
C ASP A 151 3.91 7.07 12.17
N LEU A 152 4.56 5.99 11.69
CA LEU A 152 3.85 4.80 11.19
C LEU A 152 3.07 4.11 12.32
N ILE A 153 3.68 3.95 13.49
CA ILE A 153 3.03 3.36 14.67
C ILE A 153 1.85 4.23 15.10
N ALA A 154 2.01 5.55 15.14
CA ALA A 154 0.93 6.47 15.51
C ALA A 154 -0.27 6.36 14.56
N HIS A 155 -0.03 6.31 13.23
CA HIS A 155 -1.11 6.14 12.25
C HIS A 155 -1.76 4.76 12.31
N TYR A 156 -0.97 3.71 12.58
CA TYR A 156 -1.51 2.37 12.82
C TYR A 156 -2.45 2.33 14.03
N ILE A 157 -2.07 2.94 15.16
CA ILE A 157 -2.92 3.01 16.36
C ILE A 157 -4.16 3.86 16.08
N ALA A 158 -4.01 5.01 15.41
CA ALA A 158 -5.13 5.88 15.05
C ALA A 158 -6.15 5.19 14.13
N ALA A 159 -5.69 4.25 13.30
CA ALA A 159 -6.55 3.39 12.47
C ALA A 159 -7.22 2.23 13.25
N GLY A 160 -7.06 2.17 14.57
CA GLY A 160 -7.66 1.15 15.45
C GLY A 160 -6.81 -0.09 15.66
N GLY A 161 -5.55 -0.07 15.22
CA GLY A 161 -4.58 -1.14 15.47
C GLY A 161 -4.17 -1.23 16.94
N ARG A 162 -3.80 -2.43 17.37
CA ARG A 162 -3.32 -2.70 18.74
C ARG A 162 -1.95 -3.37 18.69
N LEU A 163 -1.01 -2.77 19.42
CA LEU A 163 0.31 -3.36 19.61
C LEU A 163 0.23 -4.60 20.50
N ALA A 164 1.22 -5.48 20.35
CA ALA A 164 1.39 -6.69 21.17
C ALA A 164 1.73 -6.37 22.63
#